data_AF-A0A1G5S796-F1
#
_entry.id   AF-A0A1G5S796-F1
#
_cell.length_a   1.000
_cell.length_b   1.000
_cell.length_c   1.000
_cell.angle_alpha   90.00
_cell.angle_beta   90.00
_cell.angle_gamma   90.00
#
_symmetry.space_group_name_H-M   'P 1'
#
loop_
_entity.id
_entity.type
_entity.pdbx_description
1 polymer ?
#
loop_
_entity_poly.entity_id
_entity_poly.type
_entity_poly.pdbx_seq_one_letter_code
_entity_poly.pdbx_strand_id
1 'polypeptide(L)' 'EVEVKAPEKEVVTGSVSGIDIMDLEDAVKVLWKAGIYAESGMGCTGPIVMVAEDKLEISIKVLADAGYVSKEADPC' A
#
# COMPACT_ATOMS: atom_id res chain seq x y z
N GLU A 1 19.04 -11.00 0.78
CA GLU A 1 17.93 -10.22 0.20
C GLU A 1 18.30 -8.74 0.20
N VAL A 2 17.70 -7.92 -0.67
CA VAL A 2 17.83 -6.45 -0.58
C VAL A 2 16.87 -5.99 0.50
N GLU A 3 17.38 -5.62 1.68
CA GLU A 3 16.58 -4.97 2.72
C GLU A 3 16.02 -3.66 2.14
N VAL A 4 14.74 -3.66 1.79
CA VAL A 4 14.02 -2.44 1.45
C VAL A 4 13.88 -1.69 2.78
N LYS A 5 14.72 -0.68 3.01
CA LYS A 5 14.63 0.15 4.20
C LYS A 5 13.31 0.88 4.17
N ALA A 6 12.52 0.72 5.22
CA ALA A 6 11.32 1.53 5.41
C ALA A 6 11.71 3.01 5.31
N PRO A 7 11.01 3.81 4.47
CA PRO A 7 11.24 5.24 4.37
C PRO A 7 10.86 5.93 5.69
N GLU A 8 11.02 7.25 5.76
CA GLU A 8 10.64 8.00 6.97
C GLU A 8 9.20 7.69 7.37
N LYS A 9 9.02 7.35 8.65
CA LYS A 9 7.72 7.01 9.19
C LYS A 9 6.79 8.21 9.06
N GLU A 10 5.74 8.02 8.29
CA GLU A 10 4.75 9.05 8.00
C GLU A 10 3.41 8.67 8.63
N VAL A 11 2.55 9.66 8.86
CA VAL A 11 1.21 9.40 9.40
C VAL A 11 0.38 8.75 8.30
N VAL A 12 0.10 7.47 8.46
CA VAL A 12 -0.73 6.70 7.52
C VAL A 12 -2.20 6.93 7.83
N THR A 13 -2.77 8.00 7.28
CA THR A 13 -4.19 8.32 7.40
C THR A 13 -5.04 7.66 6.32
N GLY A 14 -4.42 7.32 5.19
CA GLY A 14 -5.04 6.63 4.08
C GLY A 14 -4.90 5.12 4.17
N SER A 15 -5.85 4.39 3.59
CA SER A 15 -5.74 2.94 3.45
C SER A 15 -6.20 2.49 2.07
N VAL A 16 -5.45 1.54 1.50
CA VAL A 16 -5.71 0.93 0.21
C VAL A 16 -6.19 -0.48 0.47
N SER A 17 -7.45 -0.75 0.14
CA SER A 17 -8.06 -2.07 0.21
C SER A 17 -7.93 -2.83 -1.11
N GLY A 18 -8.23 -4.13 -1.08
CA GLY A 18 -8.24 -4.97 -2.29
C GLY A 18 -6.86 -5.50 -2.68
N ILE A 19 -5.94 -5.61 -1.73
CA ILE A 19 -4.62 -6.23 -1.89
C ILE A 19 -4.72 -7.66 -1.38
N ASP A 20 -4.16 -8.61 -2.13
CA ASP A 20 -4.10 -10.00 -1.70
C ASP A 20 -3.12 -10.18 -0.53
N ILE A 21 -3.47 -11.03 0.43
CA ILE A 21 -2.65 -11.31 1.62
C ILE A 21 -1.24 -11.82 1.24
N MET A 22 -1.14 -12.52 0.11
CA MET A 22 0.13 -13.05 -0.42
C MET A 22 1.01 -11.94 -0.99
N ASP A 23 0.41 -10.87 -1.51
CA ASP A 23 1.09 -9.75 -2.16
C ASP A 23 1.27 -8.54 -1.23
N LEU A 24 0.69 -8.57 -0.03
CA LEU A 24 0.73 -7.48 0.93
C LEU A 24 2.16 -6.99 1.23
N GLU A 25 3.08 -7.93 1.41
CA GLU A 25 4.49 -7.60 1.62
C GLU A 25 5.13 -6.95 0.39
N ASP A 26 4.80 -7.44 -0.81
CA ASP A 26 5.38 -6.92 -2.05
C ASP A 26 4.81 -5.55 -2.40
N ALA A 27 3.51 -5.34 -2.18
CA ALA A 27 2.84 -4.04 -2.25
C ALA A 27 3.55 -3.00 -1.36
N VAL A 28 3.81 -3.35 -0.09
CA VAL A 28 4.53 -2.49 0.85
C VAL A 28 5.97 -2.22 0.35
N LYS A 29 6.70 -3.25 -0.09
CA LYS A 29 8.06 -3.10 -0.63
C LYS A 29 8.11 -2.23 -1.88
N VAL A 30 7.11 -2.31 -2.76
CA VAL A 30 7.01 -1.49 -3.98
C VAL A 30 6.79 -0.03 -3.63
N LEU A 31 5.93 0.25 -2.65
CA LEU A 31 5.73 1.61 -2.13
C LEU A 31 7.00 2.15 -1.46
N TRP A 32 7.68 1.35 -0.66
CA TRP A 32 8.94 1.74 -0.04
C TRP A 32 10.03 2.04 -1.08
N LYS A 33 10.10 1.26 -2.17
CA LYS A 33 11.00 1.54 -3.31
C LYS A 33 10.66 2.86 -4.03
N ALA A 34 9.40 3.26 -4.02
CA ALA A 34 8.94 4.56 -4.52
C ALA A 34 9.16 5.71 -3.50
N GLY A 35 9.68 5.44 -2.31
CA GLY A 35 9.86 6.43 -1.24
C GLY A 35 8.57 6.76 -0.49
N ILE A 36 7.57 5.88 -0.55
CA ILE A 36 6.28 6.03 0.10
C ILE A 36 6.25 5.13 1.33
N TYR A 37 6.00 5.71 2.51
CA TYR A 37 5.81 4.92 3.72
C TYR A 37 4.47 4.20 3.67
N ALA A 38 4.52 2.89 3.86
CA ALA A 38 3.39 2.02 3.78
C ALA A 38 3.47 0.96 4.89
N GLU A 39 2.34 0.65 5.51
CA GLU A 39 2.20 -0.41 6.51
C GLU A 39 1.12 -1.39 6.07
N SER A 40 1.38 -2.69 6.23
CA SER A 40 0.37 -3.73 6.05
C SER A 40 -0.59 -3.77 7.24
N GLY A 41 -1.89 -3.87 6.97
CA GLY A 41 -2.93 -4.02 7.98
C GLY A 41 -4.04 -5.00 7.57
N MET A 42 -4.96 -5.25 8.48
CA MET A 42 -6.22 -5.93 8.20
C MET A 42 -7.37 -4.98 8.52
N GLY A 43 -8.08 -4.56 7.48
CA GLY A 43 -9.33 -3.84 7.60
C GLY A 43 -10.49 -4.79 7.85
N CYS A 44 -11.69 -4.23 8.04
CA CYS A 44 -12.90 -5.03 8.27
C CYS A 44 -13.24 -5.95 7.09
N THR A 45 -12.78 -5.60 5.88
CA THR A 45 -13.08 -6.28 4.61
C THR A 45 -11.90 -7.11 4.07
N GLY A 46 -10.78 -7.21 4.79
CA GLY A 46 -9.61 -7.98 4.35
C GLY A 46 -8.27 -7.26 4.50
N PRO A 47 -7.22 -7.71 3.80
CA PRO A 47 -5.91 -7.11 3.83
C PRO A 47 -5.95 -5.69 3.24
N ILE A 48 -5.31 -4.74 3.92
CA ILE A 48 -5.20 -3.36 3.47
C ILE A 48 -3.76 -2.87 3.63
N VAL A 49 -3.36 -1.89 2.83
CA VAL A 49 -2.08 -1.19 3.01
C VAL A 49 -2.35 0.25 3.39
N MET A 50 -1.85 0.66 4.55
CA MET A 50 -1.99 2.00 5.08
C MET A 50 -0.86 2.87 4.55
N VAL A 51 -1.20 4.05 4.02
CA VAL A 51 -0.27 5.03 3.43
C VAL A 51 -0.66 6.44 3.86
N ALA A 52 0.22 7.42 3.68
CA ALA A 52 -0.15 8.82 3.86
C ALA A 52 -1.21 9.25 2.83
N GLU A 53 -2.20 10.04 3.23
CA GLU A 53 -3.28 10.51 2.35
C GLU A 53 -2.75 11.34 1.16
N ASP A 54 -1.72 12.16 1.39
CA ASP A 54 -1.02 12.91 0.33
C ASP A 54 -0.42 11.99 -0.76
N LYS A 55 -0.10 10.73 -0.39
CA LYS A 55 0.49 9.73 -1.27
C LYS A 55 -0.49 8.62 -1.63
N LEU A 56 -1.75 8.70 -1.20
CA LEU A 56 -2.74 7.63 -1.42
C LEU A 56 -3.05 7.45 -2.92
N GLU A 57 -3.29 8.53 -3.66
CA GLU A 57 -3.50 8.46 -5.11
C GLU A 57 -2.30 7.86 -5.86
N ILE A 58 -1.08 8.26 -5.48
CA ILE A 58 0.15 7.76 -6.10
C ILE A 58 0.34 6.29 -5.74
N SER A 59 0.07 5.91 -4.48
CA SER A 59 0.17 4.53 -4.00
C SER A 59 -0.80 3.62 -4.73
N ILE A 60 -2.07 4.04 -4.87
CA ILE A 60 -3.08 3.29 -5.63
C ILE A 60 -2.63 3.13 -7.08
N LYS A 61 -2.11 4.18 -7.73
CA LYS A 61 -1.58 4.08 -9.11
C LYS A 61 -0.42 3.10 -9.20
N VAL A 62 0.58 3.21 -8.31
CA VAL A 62 1.75 2.34 -8.30
C VAL A 62 1.36 0.88 -8.07
N LEU A 63 0.45 0.63 -7.12
CA LEU A 63 -0.06 -0.70 -6.82
C LEU A 63 -0.94 -1.24 -7.96
N ALA A 64 -1.76 -0.40 -8.60
CA ALA A 64 -2.59 -0.79 -9.74
C ALA A 64 -1.74 -1.11 -10.97
N ASP A 65 -0.70 -0.31 -11.25
CA ASP A 65 0.25 -0.55 -12.33
C ASP A 65 1.06 -1.82 -12.09
N ALA A 66 1.36 -2.14 -10.83
CA ALA A 66 2.00 -3.39 -10.43
C ALA A 66 1.03 -4.59 -10.40
N GLY A 67 -0.29 -4.36 -10.51
CA GLY A 67 -1.31 -5.40 -10.54
C GLY A 67 -1.78 -5.89 -9.16
N TYR A 68 -1.44 -5.19 -8.09
CA TYR A 68 -1.82 -5.57 -6.71
C TYR A 68 -3.20 -5.08 -6.27
N VAL A 69 -3.75 -4.07 -6.95
CA VAL A 69 -5.12 -3.61 -6.74
C VAL A 69 -5.82 -3.43 -8.08
N SER A 70 -7.01 -3.99 -8.20
CA SER A 70 -7.92 -3.66 -9.29
C SER A 70 -8.54 -2.30 -9.00
N LYS A 71 -8.81 -1.49 -10.03
CA LYS A 71 -9.33 -0.10 -9.96
C LYS A 71 -10.70 0.06 -9.25
N GLU A 72 -11.21 -0.99 -8.61
CA GLU A 72 -12.44 -1.07 -7.83
C GLU A 72 -12.11 -1.27 -6.33
N ALA A 73 -11.09 -0.57 -5.82
CA ALA A 73 -10.98 -0.35 -4.38
C ALA A 73 -12.05 0.69 -4.00
N ASP A 74 -13.28 0.24 -3.82
CA ASP A 74 -14.37 1.08 -3.31
C ASP A 74 -13.94 1.68 -1.95
N PRO A 75 -13.97 3.02 -1.80
CA PRO A 75 -13.78 3.64 -0.50
C PRO A 75 -15.02 3.29 0.35
N CYS A 76 -14.86 2.38 1.30
CA CYS A 76 -15.84 2.10 2.34
C CYS A 76 -15.50 2.88 3.62
#